data_AF-A0A3N4JQJ8-F1
#
_entry.id   AF-A0A3N4JQJ8-F1
#
_cell.length_a   1.000
_cell.length_b   1.000
_cell.length_c   1.000
_cell.angle_alpha   90.00
_cell.angle_beta   90.00
_cell.angle_gamma   90.00
#
_symmetry.space_group_name_H-M   'P 1'
#
loop_
_entity.id
_entity.type
_entity.pdbx_description
1 polymer ?
#
loop_
_entity_poly.entity_id
_entity_poly.type
_entity_poly.pdbx_seq_one_letter_code
_entity_poly.pdbx_strand_id
1 'polypeptide(L)' 'LLAIPKINDNYNRYMGSVDIADQLCSYFSTQCVVHRNWQPLFYWLLNTVIINAYCL' A
#
# COMPACT_ATOMS: atom_id res chain seq x y z
N LEU A 1 -10.24 -12.13 -27.26
CA LEU A 1 -8.96 -11.75 -26.61
C LEU A 1 -8.48 -10.47 -27.25
N LEU A 2 -8.22 -9.42 -26.47
CA LEU A 2 -7.48 -8.27 -26.99
C LEU A 2 -6.07 -8.76 -27.34
N ALA A 3 -5.59 -8.46 -28.55
CA ALA A 3 -4.21 -8.75 -28.96
C ALA A 3 -3.26 -7.75 -28.28
N ILE A 4 -3.15 -7.84 -26.95
CA ILE A 4 -2.26 -6.99 -26.15
C ILE A 4 -0.87 -7.63 -26.20
N PRO A 5 0.19 -6.85 -26.50
CA PRO A 5 1.56 -7.34 -26.35
C PRO A 5 1.78 -7.88 -24.94
N LYS A 6 2.36 -9.08 -24.81
CA LYS A 6 2.61 -9.73 -23.49
C LYS A 6 3.35 -8.82 -22.50
N ILE A 7 4.19 -7.92 -23.00
CA ILE A 7 4.91 -6.94 -22.18
C ILE A 7 3.93 -5.98 -21.49
N ASN A 8 2.96 -5.44 -22.23
CA ASN A 8 1.95 -4.53 -21.69
C ASN A 8 1.00 -5.24 -20.72
N ASP A 9 0.63 -6.49 -21.01
CA ASP A 9 -0.21 -7.29 -20.12
C ASP A 9 0.49 -7.59 -18.79
N ASN A 10 1.76 -8.02 -18.84
CA ASN A 10 2.56 -8.24 -17.64
C ASN A 10 2.75 -6.94 -16.83
N TYR A 11 3.08 -5.83 -17.50
CA TYR A 11 3.24 -4.55 -16.82
C TYR A 11 1.96 -4.15 -16.07
N ASN A 12 0.81 -4.15 -16.77
CA ASN A 12 -0.47 -3.78 -16.18
C ASN A 12 -0.86 -4.71 -15.03
N ARG A 13 -0.50 -6.00 -15.09
CA ARG A 13 -0.82 -6.97 -14.04
C ARG A 13 -0.03 -6.75 -12.75
N TYR A 14 1.20 -6.25 -12.81
CA TYR A 14 2.06 -6.07 -11.64
C TYR A 14 2.15 -4.63 -11.14
N MET A 15 1.84 -3.63 -11.98
CA MET A 15 1.96 -2.21 -11.66
C MET A 15 1.14 -1.79 -10.43
N GLY A 16 -0.06 -2.35 -10.23
CA GLY A 16 -0.99 -1.89 -9.19
C GLY A 16 -0.67 -2.31 -7.76
N SER A 17 0.39 -3.09 -7.51
CA SER A 17 0.65 -3.65 -6.18
C SER A 17 0.89 -2.55 -5.13
N VAL A 18 1.57 -1.46 -5.51
CA VAL A 18 1.83 -0.31 -4.64
C VAL A 18 0.53 0.46 -4.38
N ASP A 19 -0.27 0.69 -5.42
CA ASP A 19 -1.55 1.40 -5.30
C ASP A 19 -2.53 0.66 -4.39
N ILE A 20 -2.56 -0.67 -4.45
CA ILE A 20 -3.37 -1.51 -3.56
C ILE A 20 -2.91 -1.37 -2.10
N ALA A 21 -1.59 -1.36 -1.86
CA ALA A 21 -1.04 -1.18 -0.52
C ALA A 21 -1.34 0.21 0.04
N ASP A 22 -1.26 1.25 -0.79
CA ASP A 22 -1.61 2.63 -0.42
C ASP A 22 -3.12 2.75 -0.11
N GLN A 23 -3.97 2.14 -0.94
CA GLN A 23 -5.41 2.09 -0.72
C GLN A 23 -5.78 1.43 0.62
N LEU A 24 -5.14 0.31 0.95
CA LEU A 24 -5.33 -0.37 2.24
C LEU A 24 -4.83 0.47 3.42
N CYS A 25 -3.67 1.13 3.28
CA CYS A 25 -3.12 2.04 4.30
C CYS A 25 -4.05 3.22 4.57
N SER A 26 -4.65 3.78 3.51
CA SER A 26 -5.57 4.90 3.60
C SER A 26 -6.88 4.50 4.28
N TYR A 27 -7.44 3.34 3.90
CA TYR A 27 -8.72 2.86 4.44
C TYR A 27 -8.63 2.45 5.92
N PHE A 28 -7.51 1.83 6.32
CA PHE A 28 -7.29 1.34 7.70
C PHE A 28 -6.23 2.16 8.45
N SER A 29 -6.27 3.48 8.32
CA SER A 29 -5.25 4.34 8.93
C SER A 29 -5.35 4.40 10.46
N THR A 30 -4.25 4.07 11.15
CA THR A 30 -4.06 4.27 12.60
C THR A 30 -3.48 5.65 12.97
N GLN A 31 -3.32 6.54 12.00
CA GLN A 31 -2.67 7.83 12.21
C GLN A 31 -3.44 8.70 13.21
N CYS A 32 -2.75 9.12 14.27
CA CYS A 32 -3.29 10.06 15.27
C CYS A 32 -2.70 11.45 15.10
N VAL A 33 -3.45 12.49 15.52
CA VAL A 33 -2.92 13.86 15.62
C VAL A 33 -1.88 13.89 16.73
N VAL A 34 -0.64 14.24 16.38
CA VAL A 34 0.50 14.22 17.29
C VAL A 34 1.41 15.42 17.05
N HIS A 35 2.11 15.84 18.09
CA HIS A 35 2.99 17.02 18.05
C HIS A 35 4.47 16.68 17.90
N ARG A 36 4.86 15.41 18.09
CA ARG A 36 6.27 14.99 17.95
C ARG A 36 6.49 14.42 16.56
N ASN A 37 7.49 14.94 15.85
CA ASN A 37 7.78 14.56 14.46
C ASN A 37 8.09 13.06 14.23
N TRP A 38 8.52 12.34 15.27
CA TRP A 38 8.78 10.90 15.17
C TRP A 38 7.52 10.04 15.28
N GLN A 39 6.46 10.54 15.94
CA GLN A 39 5.23 9.77 16.16
C GLN A 39 4.50 9.45 14.84
N PRO A 40 4.41 10.36 13.85
CA PRO A 40 3.87 10.04 12.54
C PRO A 40 4.61 8.89 11.85
N LEU A 41 5.94 8.84 11.96
CA LEU A 41 6.74 7.75 11.39
C LEU A 41 6.43 6.41 12.06
N PHE A 42 6.21 6.41 13.37
CA PHE A 42 5.80 5.21 14.11
C PHE A 42 4.43 4.71 13.66
N TYR A 43 3.42 5.58 13.54
CA TYR A 43 2.10 5.18 13.07
C TYR A 43 2.11 4.69 11.61
N TRP A 44 2.93 5.31 10.76
CA TRP A 44 3.15 4.84 9.39
C TRP A 44 3.72 3.41 9.37
N LEU A 45 4.75 3.14 10.18
CA LEU A 45 5.34 1.81 10.31
C LEU A 45 4.32 0.80 10.85
N LEU A 46 3.55 1.18 11.87
CA LEU A 46 2.52 0.34 12.47
C LEU A 46 1.46 -0.06 11.42
N ASN A 47 0.95 0.90 10.64
CA ASN A 47 0.00 0.64 9.55
C ASN A 47 0.56 -0.37 8.54
N THR A 48 1.80 -0.17 8.10
CA THR A 48 2.40 -1.04 7.08
C THR A 48 2.69 -2.44 7.64
N VAL A 49 3.07 -2.59 8.91
CA VAL A 49 3.19 -3.90 9.57
C VAL A 49 1.85 -4.62 9.64
N ILE A 50 0.77 -3.93 10.02
CA ILE A 50 -0.58 -4.53 10.11
C ILE A 50 -1.05 -5.03 8.75
N ILE A 51 -0.88 -4.23 7.69
CA ILE A 51 -1.31 -4.62 6.35
C ILE A 51 -0.46 -5.78 5.82
N ASN A 52 0.86 -5.74 6.02
CA ASN A 52 1.72 -6.85 5.65
C ASN A 52 1.37 -8.13 6.42
N ALA A 53 1.02 -8.04 7.70
CA ALA A 53 0.58 -9.18 8.49
C ALA A 53 -0.77 -9.75 8.04
N TYR A 54 -1.67 -8.91 7.50
CA TYR A 54 -2.94 -9.36 6.94
C TYR A 54 -2.77 -10.03 5.56
N CYS A 55 -1.83 -9.58 4.75
CA CYS A 55 -1.57 -10.12 3.41
C CYS A 55 -0.74 -11.41 3.38
N LEU A 56 -0.14 -11.80 4.52
CA LEU A 56 0.75 -12.96 4.67
C LEU A 56 -0.04 -14.23 5.01
#